data_AF-A0A6N0LGZ0-F1
#
_entry.id   AF-A0A6N0LGZ0-F1
#
_cell.length_a   1.000
_cell.length_b   1.000
_cell.length_c   1.000
_cell.angle_alpha   90.00
_cell.angle_beta   90.00
_cell.angle_gamma   90.00
#
_symmetry.space_group_name_H-M   'P 1'
#
loop_
_entity.id
_entity.type
_entity.pdbx_description
1 polymer ?
#
loop_
_entity_poly.entity_id
_entity_poly.type
_entity_poly.pdbx_seq_one_letter_code
_entity_poly.pdbx_strand_id
1 'polypeptide(L)' 'MMSILISTHTHAEFFQDDKFKIDLRNFYFERTFSNPQSHDLGSWSQSINALYQSGYTDTAIQMGTDFSLRWLCCIKV' A
#
# COMPACT_ATOMS: atom_id res chain seq x y z
N MET A 1 -3.44 -46.45 -26.66
CA MET A 1 -3.78 -45.05 -26.99
C MET A 1 -3.53 -44.22 -25.73
N MET A 2 -2.30 -43.73 -25.56
CA MET A 2 -1.84 -43.04 -24.35
C MET A 2 -2.16 -41.54 -24.51
N SER A 3 -3.16 -41.05 -23.79
CA SER A 3 -3.52 -39.63 -23.82
C SER A 3 -2.56 -38.86 -22.91
N ILE A 4 -1.71 -38.04 -23.51
CA ILE A 4 -0.85 -37.09 -22.80
C ILE A 4 -1.75 -35.98 -22.26
N LEU A 5 -1.89 -35.90 -20.94
CA LEU A 5 -2.47 -34.76 -20.25
C LEU A 5 -1.43 -33.64 -20.28
N ILE A 6 -1.64 -32.66 -21.14
CA ILE A 6 -0.88 -31.41 -21.12
C ILE A 6 -1.42 -30.61 -19.93
N SER A 7 -0.71 -30.65 -18.80
CA SER A 7 -0.94 -29.76 -17.68
C SER A 7 -0.62 -28.34 -18.11
N THR A 8 -1.67 -27.57 -18.42
CA THR A 8 -1.59 -26.12 -18.60
C THR A 8 -1.20 -25.51 -17.26
N HIS A 9 0.07 -25.18 -17.07
CA HIS A 9 0.52 -24.40 -15.92
C HIS A 9 -0.21 -23.05 -15.92
N THR A 10 -1.18 -22.89 -15.02
CA THR A 10 -1.92 -21.67 -14.76
C THR A 10 -1.02 -20.67 -14.03
N HIS A 11 -0.21 -19.94 -14.79
CA HIS A 11 0.52 -18.76 -14.28
C HIS A 11 -0.38 -17.53 -14.03
N ALA A 12 -1.70 -17.67 -14.23
CA ALA A 12 -2.66 -16.58 -14.24
C ALA A 12 -3.24 -16.23 -12.86
N GLU A 13 -3.26 -17.17 -11.91
CA GLU A 13 -3.85 -16.96 -10.57
C GLU A 13 -3.06 -15.90 -9.75
N PHE A 14 -1.76 -15.76 -9.99
CA PHE A 14 -0.94 -14.74 -9.32
C PHE A 14 -1.38 -13.32 -9.68
N PHE A 15 -1.77 -13.07 -10.93
CA PHE A 15 -2.15 -11.74 -11.42
C PHE A 15 -3.66 -11.48 -11.36
N GLN A 16 -4.49 -12.53 -11.33
CA GLN A 16 -5.95 -12.40 -11.32
C GLN A 16 -6.49 -11.93 -9.97
N ASP A 17 -5.85 -12.32 -8.86
CA ASP A 17 -6.25 -11.97 -7.50
C ASP A 17 -5.48 -10.79 -6.89
N ASP A 18 -4.82 -9.99 -7.74
CA ASP A 18 -4.04 -8.84 -7.31
C ASP A 18 -4.92 -7.75 -6.69
N LYS A 19 -4.50 -7.27 -5.51
CA LYS A 19 -5.13 -6.14 -4.83
C LYS A 19 -4.18 -4.97 -4.81
N PHE A 20 -4.58 -3.90 -5.47
CA PHE A 20 -3.86 -2.64 -5.44
C PHE A 20 -4.66 -1.57 -4.73
N LYS A 21 -4.04 -0.89 -3.78
CA LYS A 21 -4.65 0.16 -2.98
C LYS A 21 -3.74 1.37 -2.88
N ILE A 22 -4.27 2.55 -3.19
CA ILE A 22 -3.60 3.83 -2.95
C ILE A 22 -4.40 4.62 -1.93
N ASP A 23 -3.79 4.93 -0.78
CA ASP A 23 -4.33 5.88 0.18
C ASP A 23 -3.63 7.22 0.03
N LEU A 24 -4.41 8.24 -0.34
CA LEU A 24 -3.99 9.64 -0.32
C LEU A 24 -4.55 10.27 0.95
N ARG A 25 -3.68 10.81 1.81
CA ARG A 25 -4.11 11.47 3.05
C ARG A 25 -3.60 12.90 3.08
N ASN A 26 -4.51 13.82 3.36
CA ASN A 26 -4.20 15.21 3.63
C ASN A 26 -4.50 15.46 5.11
N PHE A 27 -3.52 15.95 5.85
CA PHE A 27 -3.63 16.19 7.28
C PHE A 27 -3.16 17.60 7.60
N TYR A 28 -4.06 18.40 8.16
CA TYR A 28 -3.77 19.74 8.67
C TYR A 28 -3.84 19.70 10.19
N PHE A 29 -2.78 20.19 10.83
CA PHE A 29 -2.70 20.26 12.28
C PHE A 29 -2.18 21.62 12.70
N GLU A 30 -2.96 22.27 13.54
CA GLU A 30 -2.61 23.55 14.14
C GLU A 30 -2.78 23.43 15.65
N ARG A 31 -1.79 23.91 16.38
CA ARG A 31 -1.83 23.96 17.83
C ARG A 31 -1.45 25.36 18.29
N THR A 32 -2.44 26.06 18.81
CA THR A 32 -2.29 27.36 19.47
C THR A 32 -2.00 27.15 20.95
N PHE A 33 -1.02 27.87 21.50
CA PHE A 33 -0.70 27.81 22.93
C PHE A 33 -1.23 29.06 23.65
N SER A 34 -1.91 28.86 24.78
CA SER A 34 -2.38 30.00 25.62
C SER A 34 -1.26 30.68 26.41
N ASN A 35 -0.05 30.11 26.42
CA ASN A 35 1.13 30.69 27.07
C ASN A 35 1.84 31.64 26.08
N PRO A 36 2.03 32.93 26.41
CA PRO A 36 2.67 33.92 25.53
C PRO A 36 4.16 33.63 25.22
N GLN A 37 4.79 32.69 25.92
CA GLN A 37 6.19 32.28 25.67
C GLN A 37 6.31 31.10 24.69
N SER A 38 5.18 30.52 24.25
CA SER A 38 5.17 29.34 23.37
C SER A 38 4.79 29.74 21.95
N HIS A 39 5.57 29.30 20.97
CA HIS A 39 5.29 29.55 19.55
C HIS A 39 4.18 28.63 19.06
N ASP A 40 3.24 29.17 18.27
CA ASP A 40 2.18 28.39 17.65
C ASP A 40 2.76 27.38 16.65
N LEU A 41 2.19 26.18 16.61
CA LEU A 41 2.68 25.10 15.76
C LEU A 41 1.65 24.78 14.69
N GLY A 42 1.91 25.24 13.47
CA GLY A 42 1.23 24.78 12.25
C GLY A 42 2.03 23.70 11.54
N SER A 43 1.33 22.71 10.99
CA SER A 43 1.88 21.71 10.07
C SER A 43 0.82 21.22 9.11
N TRP A 44 1.16 21.24 7.83
CA TRP A 44 0.39 20.62 6.77
C TRP A 44 1.17 19.43 6.22
N SER A 45 0.58 18.25 6.28
CA SER A 45 1.22 17.02 5.80
C SER A 45 0.36 16.36 4.72
N GLN A 46 1.02 15.91 3.65
CA GLN A 46 0.41 15.12 2.60
C GLN A 46 1.13 13.78 2.50
N SER A 47 0.36 12.70 2.59
CA SER A 47 0.89 11.34 2.54
C SER A 47 0.30 10.57 1.37
N ILE A 48 1.15 9.82 0.69
CA ILE A 48 0.79 8.85 -0.35
C ILE A 48 1.22 7.48 0.16
N ASN A 49 0.30 6.53 0.19
CA ASN A 49 0.57 5.17 0.60
C ASN A 49 0.07 4.22 -0.49
N ALA A 50 0.98 3.54 -1.18
CA ALA A 50 0.65 2.52 -2.14
C ALA A 50 0.87 1.14 -1.51
N LEU A 51 -0.14 0.29 -1.56
CA LEU A 51 -0.08 -1.10 -1.15
C LEU A 51 -0.45 -1.97 -2.35
N TYR A 52 0.39 -2.94 -2.63
CA TYR A 52 0.16 -3.96 -3.63
C TYR A 52 0.25 -5.31 -2.94
N GLN A 53 -0.78 -6.13 -3.09
CA GLN A 53 -0.82 -7.49 -2.59
C GLN A 53 -1.03 -8.39 -3.78
N SER A 54 -0.08 -9.28 -3.99
CA SER A 54 -0.18 -10.29 -5.03
C SER A 54 -1.24 -11.33 -4.70
N GLY A 55 -1.86 -11.91 -5.73
CA GLY A 55 -2.58 -13.18 -5.60
C GLY A 55 -1.68 -14.32 -5.09
N TYR A 56 -2.30 -15.43 -4.67
CA TYR A 56 -1.58 -16.64 -4.24
C TYR A 56 -1.40 -17.62 -5.41
N THR A 57 -0.24 -18.27 -5.50
CA THR A 57 -0.01 -19.33 -6.51
C THR A 57 -0.84 -20.57 -6.21
N ASP A 58 -1.51 -21.12 -7.25
CA ASP A 58 -2.26 -22.38 -7.19
C ASP A 58 -1.34 -23.60 -7.24
N THR A 59 -0.62 -23.85 -6.15
CA THR A 59 0.25 -25.02 -5.94
C THR A 59 0.03 -25.54 -4.52
N ALA A 60 0.41 -26.80 -4.24
CA ALA A 60 0.26 -27.41 -2.91
C ALA A 60 0.84 -26.56 -1.76
N ILE A 61 1.77 -25.66 -2.07
CA ILE A 61 2.19 -24.55 -1.20
C ILE A 61 1.80 -23.25 -1.90
N GLN A 62 0.93 -22.48 -1.26
CA GLN A 62 0.51 -21.15 -1.74
C GLN A 62 1.53 -20.11 -1.32
N MET A 63 2.03 -19.35 -2.28
CA MET A 63 2.97 -18.25 -2.05
C MET A 63 2.42 -16.98 -2.67
N GLY A 64 2.59 -15.85 -1.98
CA GLY A 64 2.20 -14.51 -2.42
C GLY A 64 3.25 -13.51 -1.97
N THR A 65 3.27 -12.33 -2.59
CA THR A 65 4.18 -11.23 -2.25
C THR A 65 3.40 -9.96 -1.97
N ASP A 66 3.75 -9.28 -0.88
CA ASP A 66 3.20 -7.97 -0.53
C ASP A 66 4.26 -6.89 -0.72
N PHE A 67 3.86 -5.77 -1.30
CA PHE A 67 4.71 -4.60 -1.47
C PHE A 67 3.99 -3.36 -0.94
N SER A 68 4.72 -2.53 -0.18
CA SER A 68 4.17 -1.28 0.35
C SER A 68 5.16 -0.14 0.21
N LEU A 69 4.66 1.01 -0.25
CA LEU A 69 5.40 2.26 -0.38
C LEU A 69 4.65 3.35 0.39
N ARG A 70 5.34 3.98 1.32
CA ARG A 70 4.82 5.12 2.06
C ARG A 70 5.70 6.33 1.82
N TRP A 71 5.08 7.39 1.34
CA TRP A 71 5.70 8.69 1.20
C TRP A 71 4.90 9.74 1.96
N LEU A 72 5.60 10.66 2.62
CA LEU A 72 4.99 11.72 3.42
C LEU A 72 5.83 12.98 3.26
N CYS A 73 5.19 14.05 2.81
CA CYS A 73 5.76 15.39 2.82
C CYS A 73 5.09 16.21 3.90
N CYS A 74 5.89 16.87 4.74
CA CYS A 74 5.43 17.75 5.79
C CYS A 74 5.91 19.17 5.50
N ILE A 75 4.97 20.10 5.47
CA ILE A 75 5.18 21.54 5.34
C ILE A 75 4.88 22.15 6.70
N LYS A 76 5.84 22.91 7.22
CA LYS A 76 5.61 23.73 8.41
C LYS A 76 4.81 24.96 7.96
N VAL A 77 3.66 25.18 8.60
CA VAL A 77 2.83 26.37 8.39
C VAL A 77 3.07 27.31 9.56
#